data_AF-A0A1Q5P449-F1
#
_entry.id   AF-A0A1Q5P449-F1
#
_cell.length_a   1.000
_cell.length_b   1.000
_cell.length_c   1.000
_cell.angle_alpha   90.00
_cell.angle_beta   90.00
_cell.angle_gamma   90.00
#
_symmetry.space_group_name_H-M   'P 1'
#
loop_
_entity.id
_entity.type
_entity.pdbx_description
1 polymer ?
#
loop_
_entity_poly.entity_id
_entity_poly.type
_entity_poly.pdbx_seq_one_letter_code
_entity_poly.pdbx_strand_id
1 'polypeptide(L)' 'MERKWLKDMRDKRDMTQDDVSEQAGISRSFYTHLEKGNKNPSVKVAKSIAKILAFDWTLFFTNECSLKELNKEVS' A
#
# COMPACT_ATOMS: atom_id res chain seq x y z
N MET A 1 -7.74 -10.48 6.23
CA MET A 1 -8.59 -9.37 5.76
C MET A 1 -7.82 -8.67 4.64
N GLU A 2 -8.44 -8.41 3.50
CA GLU A 2 -7.78 -7.76 2.36
C GLU A 2 -7.52 -6.27 2.66
N ARG A 3 -6.31 -5.79 2.33
CA ARG A 3 -5.91 -4.38 2.44
C ARG A 3 -6.48 -3.57 1.29
N LYS A 4 -7.80 -3.33 1.32
CA LYS A 4 -8.50 -2.52 0.30
C LYS A 4 -7.85 -1.14 0.12
N TRP A 5 -7.38 -0.52 1.22
CA TRP A 5 -6.69 0.76 1.17
C TRP A 5 -5.46 0.74 0.25
N LEU A 6 -4.70 -0.36 0.20
CA LEU A 6 -3.49 -0.43 -0.63
C LEU A 6 -3.84 -0.48 -2.11
N LYS A 7 -4.90 -1.24 -2.43
CA LYS A 7 -5.47 -1.28 -3.77
C LYS A 7 -6.00 0.09 -4.20
N ASP A 8 -6.77 0.75 -3.33
CA ASP A 8 -7.34 2.07 -3.62
C ASP A 8 -6.24 3.13 -3.88
N MET A 9 -5.16 3.13 -3.09
CA MET A 9 -4.02 4.03 -3.31
C MET A 9 -3.30 3.74 -4.63
N ARG A 10 -3.18 2.47 -5.01
CA ARG A 10 -2.61 2.06 -6.29
C ARG A 10 -3.50 2.49 -7.47
N ASP A 11 -4.79 2.25 -7.37
CA ASP A 11 -5.76 2.61 -8.42
C ASP A 11 -5.85 4.13 -8.59
N LYS A 12 -5.76 4.93 -7.50
CA LYS A 12 -5.65 6.41 -7.56
C LYS A 12 -4.41 6.94 -8.29
N ARG A 13 -3.41 6.08 -8.51
CA ARG A 13 -2.18 6.41 -9.25
C ARG A 13 -2.18 5.83 -10.66
N ASP A 14 -3.28 5.19 -11.09
CA ASP A 14 -3.41 4.49 -12.36
C ASP A 14 -2.30 3.44 -12.58
N MET A 15 -1.84 2.81 -11.49
CA MET A 15 -0.76 1.81 -11.54
C MET A 15 -1.31 0.39 -11.48
N THR A 16 -0.69 -0.53 -12.19
CA THR A 16 -0.94 -1.98 -12.04
C THR A 16 -0.12 -2.55 -10.88
N GLN A 17 -0.45 -3.77 -10.45
CA GLN A 17 0.37 -4.49 -9.46
C GLN A 17 1.80 -4.72 -9.97
N ASP A 18 1.97 -4.83 -11.29
CA ASP A 18 3.27 -5.05 -11.93
C ASP A 18 4.13 -3.79 -11.80
N ASP A 19 3.58 -2.62 -12.17
CA ASP A 19 4.26 -1.32 -12.08
C ASP A 19 4.79 -1.03 -10.67
N VAL A 20 3.97 -1.26 -9.65
CA VAL A 20 4.39 -1.03 -8.25
C VAL A 20 5.45 -2.04 -7.84
N SER A 21 5.32 -3.30 -8.29
CA SER A 21 6.28 -4.35 -7.94
C SER A 21 7.65 -4.13 -8.57
N GLU A 22 7.69 -3.70 -9.84
CA GLU A 22 8.91 -3.36 -10.56
C GLU A 22 9.61 -2.18 -9.90
N GLN A 23 8.88 -1.08 -9.65
CA GLN A 23 9.44 0.10 -9.00
C GLN A 23 9.90 -0.17 -7.56
N ALA A 24 9.20 -1.06 -6.83
CA ALA A 24 9.57 -1.42 -5.48
C ALA A 24 10.68 -2.49 -5.41
N GLY A 25 11.09 -3.08 -6.54
CA GLY A 25 12.09 -4.14 -6.61
C GLY A 25 11.64 -5.43 -5.92
N ILE A 26 10.36 -5.79 -6.03
CA ILE A 26 9.75 -7.00 -5.46
C ILE A 26 9.03 -7.79 -6.56
N SER A 27 8.71 -9.05 -6.29
CA SER A 27 7.88 -9.81 -7.23
C SER A 27 6.42 -9.34 -7.20
N ARG A 28 5.77 -9.34 -8.36
CA ARG A 28 4.33 -9.08 -8.47
C ARG A 28 3.51 -9.96 -7.52
N SER A 29 3.86 -11.25 -7.42
CA SER A 29 3.21 -12.17 -6.46
C SER A 29 3.35 -11.71 -5.02
N PHE A 30 4.53 -11.21 -4.61
CA PHE A 30 4.71 -10.64 -3.28
C PHE A 30 3.77 -9.45 -3.06
N TYR A 31 3.67 -8.53 -4.02
CA TYR A 31 2.74 -7.41 -3.95
C TYR A 31 1.27 -7.85 -3.85
N THR A 32 0.84 -8.87 -4.61
CA THR A 32 -0.50 -9.46 -4.47
C THR A 32 -0.76 -9.98 -3.05
N HIS A 33 0.23 -10.61 -2.40
CA HIS A 33 0.07 -11.05 -1.01
C HIS A 33 -0.01 -9.88 -0.01
N LEU A 34 0.60 -8.73 -0.34
CA LEU A 34 0.45 -7.51 0.45
C LEU A 34 -0.99 -6.97 0.33
N GLU A 35 -1.55 -6.86 -0.87
CA GLU A 35 -2.94 -6.43 -1.03
C GLU A 35 -3.92 -7.39 -0.35
N LYS A 36 -3.69 -8.70 -0.43
CA LYS A 36 -4.55 -9.70 0.25
C LYS A 36 -4.45 -9.72 1.78
N GLY A 37 -3.49 -9.01 2.38
CA GLY A 37 -3.28 -9.06 3.84
C GLY A 37 -2.50 -10.29 4.32
N ASN A 38 -2.00 -11.13 3.41
CA ASN A 38 -1.38 -12.41 3.74
C ASN A 38 0.06 -12.28 4.23
N LYS A 39 0.74 -11.19 3.86
CA LYS A 39 2.13 -10.91 4.26
C LYS A 39 2.31 -9.45 4.65
N ASN A 40 3.29 -9.19 5.50
CA ASN A 40 3.79 -7.85 5.78
C ASN A 40 5.09 -7.61 5.00
N PRO A 41 5.28 -6.42 4.42
CA PRO A 41 6.54 -6.06 3.79
C PRO A 41 7.62 -5.84 4.88
N SER A 42 8.90 -5.92 4.49
CA SER A 42 9.97 -5.38 5.34
C SER A 42 9.88 -3.85 5.39
N VAL A 43 10.49 -3.21 6.39
CA VAL A 43 10.52 -1.73 6.49
C VAL A 43 11.05 -1.07 5.22
N LYS A 44 12.07 -1.68 4.59
CA LYS A 44 12.64 -1.19 3.31
C LYS A 44 11.59 -1.21 2.19
N VAL A 45 10.87 -2.32 2.04
CA VAL A 45 9.84 -2.46 1.01
C VAL A 45 8.63 -1.57 1.32
N ALA A 46 8.21 -1.49 2.58
CA ALA A 46 7.13 -0.63 3.04
C ALA A 46 7.38 0.83 2.65
N LYS A 47 8.58 1.35 2.96
CA LYS A 47 9.01 2.71 2.58
C LYS A 47 9.05 2.92 1.07
N SER A 48 9.47 1.91 0.31
CA SER A 48 9.51 1.98 -1.15
C SER A 48 8.10 2.12 -1.74
N ILE A 49 7.19 1.22 -1.37
CA ILE A 49 5.80 1.22 -1.85
C ILE A 49 5.07 2.50 -1.40
N ALA A 50 5.28 2.90 -0.15
CA ALA A 50 4.74 4.15 0.41
C ALA A 50 5.17 5.39 -0.38
N LYS A 51 6.43 5.44 -0.83
CA LYS A 51 6.94 6.52 -1.67
C LYS A 51 6.29 6.51 -3.07
N ILE A 52 6.13 5.33 -3.67
CA ILE A 52 5.54 5.17 -5.01
C ILE A 52 4.06 5.61 -5.01
N LEU A 53 3.30 5.17 -4.01
CA LEU A 53 1.86 5.43 -3.89
C LEU A 53 1.51 6.65 -3.04
N ALA A 54 2.51 7.34 -2.50
CA ALA A 54 2.43 8.50 -1.60
C ALA A 54 1.47 8.34 -0.41
N PHE A 55 1.76 7.37 0.46
CA PHE A 55 1.12 7.22 1.76
C PHE A 55 2.18 6.99 2.84
N ASP A 56 1.79 6.96 4.12
CA ASP A 56 2.72 6.65 5.21
C ASP A 56 3.00 5.14 5.30
N TRP A 57 4.26 4.73 5.20
CA TRP A 57 4.67 3.32 5.27
C TRP A 57 4.29 2.63 6.59
N THR A 58 4.11 3.39 7.67
CA THR A 58 3.65 2.86 8.97
C THR A 58 2.24 2.28 8.90
N LEU A 59 1.47 2.64 7.86
CA LEU A 59 0.13 2.09 7.60
C LEU A 59 0.14 0.56 7.43
N PHE A 60 1.24 -0.02 6.93
CA PHE A 60 1.40 -1.47 6.87
C PHE A 60 1.42 -2.15 8.24
N PHE A 61 1.75 -1.39 9.28
CA PHE A 61 1.96 -1.87 10.66
C PHE A 61 0.97 -1.26 11.65
N THR A 62 0.07 -0.40 11.19
CA THR A 62 -0.96 0.22 12.02
C THR A 62 -2.20 -0.67 12.00
N ASN A 63 -2.69 -1.08 13.17
CA ASN A 63 -3.98 -1.77 13.27
C ASN A 63 -5.10 -0.78 12.87
N GLU A 64 -6.05 -1.25 12.07
CA GLU A 64 -7.03 -0.48 11.25
C GLU A 64 -7.94 0.56 11.96
N CYS A 65 -7.72 0.93 13.22
CA CYS A 65 -8.68 1.71 13.99
C CYS A 65 -8.86 3.20 13.59
N SER A 66 -7.95 3.85 12.85
CA SER A 66 -7.93 5.34 12.80
C SER A 66 -8.01 5.99 11.41
N LEU A 67 -8.23 5.25 10.31
CA LEU A 67 -8.13 5.83 8.95
C LEU A 67 -9.36 6.63 8.48
N LYS A 68 -10.44 6.68 9.26
CA LYS A 68 -11.65 7.42 8.88
C LYS A 68 -11.48 8.95 8.96
N GLU A 69 -10.40 9.45 9.56
CA GLU A 69 -10.28 10.86 9.91
C GLU A 69 -9.45 11.71 8.92
N LEU A 70 -8.63 11.10 8.05
CA LEU A 70 -7.72 11.88 7.18
C LEU A 70 -8.34 12.39 5.86
N ASN A 71 -9.57 12.01 5.51
CA ASN A 71 -10.22 12.40 4.24
C ASN A 71 -11.26 13.53 4.37
N LYS A 72 -11.31 14.25 5.51
CA LYS A 72 -12.31 15.32 5.74
C LYS A 72 -11.87 16.74 5.35
N GLU A 73 -10.64 16.97 4.88
CA GLU A 73 -10.13 18.33 4.65
C GLU A 73 -9.92 18.73 3.18
N VAL A 74 -10.62 18.10 2.23
CA VAL A 74 -10.71 18.65 0.86
C VAL A 74 -12.16 18.57 0.37
N SER A 75 -12.99 19.49 0.84
CA SER A 75 -14.29 19.85 0.26
C SER A 75 -14.51 21.35 0.43
#